data_AF-A0A0F7CGB5-F1
#
_entry.id   AF-A0A0F7CGB5-F1
#
_cell.length_a   1.000
_cell.length_b   1.000
_cell.length_c   1.000
_cell.angle_alpha   90.00
_cell.angle_beta   90.00
_cell.angle_gamma   90.00
#
_symmetry.space_group_name_H-M   'P 1'
#
loop_
_entity.id
_entity.type
_entity.pdbx_description
1 polymer ?
#
loop_
_entity_poly.entity_id
_entity_poly.type
_entity_poly.pdbx_seq_one_letter_code
_entity_poly.pdbx_strand_id
1 'polypeptide(L)'
;MRRRYELTDEEWNRLEPLLPPARKKQGGRPPKDRRQMLNAVLWVARTGAPWRDLPGYYGPWSSAYSFFWRLQKANIWDEILKHVAIEPDWEQVMVDATIVRVHQHGAGAKGGRIDRPSGVRAED
;
A
#
# COMPACT_ATOMS: atom_id res chain seq x y z
N MET A 1 13.78 21.32 0.94
CA MET A 1 12.34 21.13 0.66
C MET A 1 12.07 19.64 0.50
N ARG A 2 11.18 19.09 1.33
CA ARG A 2 10.71 17.69 1.27
C ARG A 2 9.75 17.53 0.09
N ARG A 3 9.85 16.46 -0.69
CA ARG A 3 8.87 16.14 -1.75
C ARG A 3 7.63 15.47 -1.14
N ARG A 4 6.49 15.54 -1.84
CA ARG A 4 5.19 14.97 -1.41
C ARG A 4 5.30 13.55 -0.83
N TYR A 5 6.11 12.69 -1.46
CA TYR A 5 6.20 11.27 -1.10
C TYR A 5 7.39 10.92 -0.21
N GLU A 6 8.14 11.90 0.29
CA GLU A 6 9.32 11.66 1.14
C GLU A 6 8.97 11.69 2.63
N LEU A 7 9.64 10.82 3.38
CA LEU A 7 9.51 10.72 4.82
C LEU A 7 10.00 11.99 5.53
N THR A 8 9.29 12.39 6.57
CA THR A 8 9.77 13.37 7.55
C THR A 8 10.96 12.80 8.33
N ASP A 9 11.69 13.66 9.04
CA ASP A 9 12.77 13.20 9.93
C ASP A 9 12.21 12.35 11.08
N GLU A 10 11.02 12.68 11.58
CA GLU A 10 10.34 11.94 12.65
C GLU A 10 9.89 10.55 12.18
N GLU A 11 9.27 10.46 11.00
CA GLU A 11 8.91 9.17 10.39
C GLU A 11 10.16 8.33 10.11
N TRP A 12 11.21 8.96 9.59
CA TRP A 12 12.49 8.28 9.36
C TRP A 12 13.07 7.71 10.66
N ASN A 13 13.11 8.48 11.74
CA ASN A 13 13.64 8.04 13.03
C ASN A 13 12.84 6.88 13.62
N ARG A 14 11.53 6.79 13.35
CA ARG A 14 10.68 5.64 13.73
C ARG A 14 10.98 4.40 12.88
N LEU A 15 11.23 4.57 11.58
CA LEU A 15 11.38 3.47 10.63
C LEU A 15 12.81 2.91 10.55
N GLU A 16 13.83 3.76 10.70
CA GLU A 16 15.23 3.37 10.54
C GLU A 16 15.65 2.16 11.40
N PRO A 17 15.23 2.04 12.68
CA PRO A 17 15.57 0.89 13.52
C PRO A 17 14.96 -0.43 13.04
N LEU A 18 13.85 -0.38 12.30
CA LEU A 18 13.18 -1.58 11.76
C LEU A 18 13.92 -2.13 10.55
N LEU A 19 14.67 -1.30 9.85
CA LEU A 19 15.33 -1.68 8.60
C LEU A 19 16.42 -2.73 8.86
N PRO A 20 16.58 -3.73 7.99
CA PRO A 20 17.55 -4.80 8.18
C PRO A 20 18.96 -4.23 8.25
N PRO A 21 19.88 -4.86 9.02
CA PRO A 21 21.20 -4.34 9.28
C PRO A 21 21.91 -3.95 7.98
N ALA A 22 22.56 -2.79 8.01
CA ALA A 22 23.35 -2.33 6.88
C ALA A 22 24.39 -3.40 6.52
N ARG A 23 24.60 -3.62 5.21
CA ARG A 23 25.68 -4.50 4.77
C ARG A 23 26.98 -4.06 5.41
N LYS A 24 27.68 -5.01 6.03
CA LYS A 24 29.04 -4.78 6.54
C LYS A 24 29.89 -4.21 5.39
N LYS A 25 30.76 -3.24 5.69
CA LYS A 25 31.74 -2.71 4.73
C LYS A 25 32.73 -3.83 4.37
N GLN A 26 32.34 -4.70 3.45
CA GLN A 26 33.26 -5.51 2.67
C GLN A 26 33.71 -4.57 1.55
N GLY A 27 34.99 -4.17 1.55
CA GLY A 27 35.52 -3.09 0.69
C GLY A 27 34.91 -3.03 -0.72
N GLY A 28 34.65 -1.81 -1.21
CA GLY A 28 33.94 -1.59 -2.47
C GLY A 28 33.13 -0.29 -2.47
N ARG A 29 32.17 -0.18 -3.39
CA ARG A 29 31.30 1.01 -3.54
C ARG A 29 30.56 1.30 -2.23
N PRO A 30 30.53 2.56 -1.76
CA PRO A 30 29.83 2.93 -0.54
C PRO A 30 28.36 2.45 -0.54
N PRO A 31 27.83 2.05 0.62
CA PRO A 31 26.41 1.75 0.76
C PRO A 31 25.56 2.94 0.30
N LYS A 32 24.47 2.67 -0.42
CA LYS A 32 23.52 3.72 -0.80
C LYS A 32 22.78 4.21 0.44
N ASP A 33 22.40 5.49 0.41
CA ASP A 33 21.58 6.09 1.46
C ASP A 33 20.25 5.31 1.60
N ARG A 34 20.05 4.74 2.78
CA ARG A 34 18.87 3.92 3.11
C ARG A 34 17.60 4.76 3.10
N ARG A 35 17.67 6.03 3.51
CA ARG A 35 16.52 6.93 3.49
C ARG A 35 16.09 7.26 2.07
N GLN A 36 17.05 7.59 1.21
CA GLN A 36 16.77 7.79 -0.22
C GLN A 36 16.17 6.53 -0.87
N MET A 37 16.68 5.34 -0.56
CA MET A 37 16.11 4.08 -1.07
C MET A 37 14.70 3.82 -0.55
N LEU A 38 14.44 4.06 0.74
CA LEU A 38 13.09 3.89 1.30
C LEU A 38 12.10 4.89 0.69
N ASN A 39 12.50 6.16 0.54
CA ASN A 39 11.70 7.18 -0.15
C ASN A 39 11.40 6.78 -1.61
N ALA A 40 12.35 6.16 -2.31
CA ALA A 40 12.14 5.67 -3.67
C ALA A 40 11.07 4.56 -3.72
N VAL A 41 11.13 3.63 -2.77
CA VAL A 41 10.14 2.53 -2.66
C VAL A 41 8.76 3.08 -2.32
N LEU A 42 8.68 4.02 -1.37
CA LEU A 42 7.42 4.67 -1.00
C LEU A 42 6.83 5.47 -2.16
N TRP A 43 7.66 6.15 -2.96
CA TRP A 43 7.21 6.83 -4.16
C TRP A 43 6.53 5.85 -5.13
N VAL A 44 7.13 4.69 -5.39
CA VAL A 44 6.53 3.65 -6.25
C VAL A 44 5.24 3.11 -5.64
N ALA A 45 5.24 2.81 -4.35
CA ALA A 45 4.06 2.29 -3.66
C ALA A 45 2.87 3.29 -3.69
N ARG A 46 3.15 4.59 -3.54
CA ARG A 46 2.14 5.67 -3.50
C ARG A 46 1.63 6.08 -4.88
N THR A 47 2.47 6.00 -5.91
CA THR A 47 2.09 6.39 -7.28
C THR A 47 1.56 5.23 -8.11
N GLY A 48 1.93 3.99 -7.76
CA GLY A 48 1.68 2.80 -8.59
C GLY A 48 2.47 2.79 -9.90
N ALA A 49 3.39 3.74 -10.12
CA ALA A 49 4.15 3.84 -11.35
C ALA A 49 5.12 2.66 -11.52
N PRO A 50 5.40 2.23 -12.76
CA PRO A 50 6.41 1.21 -13.02
C PRO A 50 7.77 1.60 -12.42
N TRP A 51 8.52 0.62 -11.90
CA TRP A 51 9.87 0.87 -11.34
C TRP A 51 10.80 1.61 -12.30
N ARG A 52 10.68 1.38 -13.62
CA ARG A 52 11.50 2.05 -14.64
C ARG A 52 11.24 3.55 -14.75
N ASP A 53 10.10 4.01 -14.27
CA ASP A 53 9.70 5.42 -14.28
C ASP A 53 10.10 6.14 -12.99
N LEU A 54 10.83 5.47 -12.09
CA LEU A 54 11.34 6.05 -10.87
C LEU A 54 12.17 7.31 -11.22
N PRO A 55 11.85 8.47 -10.61
CA PRO A 55 12.58 9.70 -10.88
C PRO A 55 14.08 9.57 -10.57
N GLY A 56 14.92 10.07 -11.48
CA GLY A 56 16.38 9.90 -11.40
C GLY A 56 17.04 10.47 -10.13
N TYR A 57 16.38 11.42 -9.45
CA TYR A 57 16.87 11.97 -8.18
C TYR A 57 16.78 11.00 -7.00
N TYR A 58 16.03 9.89 -7.11
CA TYR A 58 16.09 8.77 -6.17
C TYR A 58 17.23 7.80 -6.48
N GLY A 59 17.89 7.98 -7.62
CA GLY A 59 18.94 7.11 -8.13
C GLY A 59 18.40 5.91 -8.92
N PRO A 60 19.25 4.90 -9.19
CA PRO A 60 18.90 3.77 -10.04
C PRO A 60 17.74 2.93 -9.49
N TRP A 61 16.69 2.75 -10.30
CA TRP A 61 15.51 1.95 -9.95
C TRP A 61 15.86 0.53 -9.51
N SER A 62 16.87 -0.10 -10.14
CA SER A 62 17.30 -1.45 -9.80
C SER A 62 17.80 -1.58 -8.37
N SER A 63 18.38 -0.50 -7.83
CA SER A 63 18.84 -0.44 -6.44
C SER A 63 17.69 -0.26 -5.46
N ALA A 64 16.72 0.58 -5.80
CA ALA A 64 15.49 0.75 -5.02
C ALA A 64 14.70 -0.56 -4.97
N TYR A 65 14.51 -1.21 -6.12
CA TYR A 65 13.87 -2.53 -6.21
C TYR A 65 14.63 -3.59 -5.40
N SER A 66 15.96 -3.66 -5.53
CA SER A 66 16.77 -4.58 -4.73
C SER A 66 16.67 -4.31 -3.21
N PHE A 67 16.46 -3.04 -2.82
CA PHE A 67 16.22 -2.67 -1.43
C PHE A 67 14.84 -3.12 -0.97
N PHE A 68 13.78 -2.82 -1.73
CA PHE A 68 12.43 -3.31 -1.50
C PHE A 68 12.36 -4.84 -1.37
N TRP A 69 13.01 -5.57 -2.29
CA TRP A 69 13.06 -7.02 -2.27
C TRP A 69 13.68 -7.57 -0.97
N ARG A 70 14.69 -6.88 -0.42
CA ARG A 70 15.28 -7.27 0.89
C ARG A 70 14.32 -7.01 2.05
N LEU A 71 13.56 -5.91 2.01
CA LEU A 71 12.54 -5.63 3.04
C LEU A 71 11.44 -6.69 3.02
N GLN A 72 10.99 -7.06 1.83
CA GLN A 72 10.05 -8.15 1.60
C GLN A 72 10.58 -9.49 2.11
N LYS A 73 11.82 -9.86 1.74
CA LYS A 73 12.46 -11.09 2.22
C LYS A 73 12.66 -11.15 3.72
N ALA A 74 12.82 -9.99 4.37
CA ALA A 74 12.95 -9.89 5.81
C ALA A 74 11.60 -9.74 6.53
N ASN A 75 10.47 -9.74 5.81
CA ASN A 75 9.12 -9.53 6.35
C ASN A 75 8.96 -8.19 7.11
N ILE A 76 9.73 -7.17 6.74
CA ILE A 76 9.75 -5.85 7.38
C ILE A 76 8.82 -4.86 6.65
N TRP A 77 8.52 -5.12 5.38
CA TRP A 77 7.72 -4.20 4.57
C TRP A 77 6.33 -3.93 5.16
N ASP A 78 5.66 -4.95 5.68
CA ASP A 78 4.32 -4.81 6.26
C ASP A 78 4.34 -3.96 7.53
N GLU A 79 5.40 -4.10 8.35
CA GLU A 79 5.60 -3.26 9.52
C GLU A 79 5.86 -1.80 9.13
N ILE A 80 6.71 -1.57 8.11
CA ILE A 80 6.91 -0.23 7.56
C ILE A 80 5.57 0.38 7.12
N LEU A 81 4.76 -0.37 6.36
CA LEU A 81 3.47 0.12 5.87
C LEU A 81 2.53 0.50 7.02
N LYS A 82 2.47 -0.25 8.11
CA LYS A 82 1.70 0.14 9.30
C LYS A 82 2.13 1.52 9.81
N HIS A 83 3.43 1.74 9.97
CA HIS A 83 3.94 3.01 10.50
C HIS A 83 3.66 4.22 9.62
N VAL A 84 3.71 4.07 8.29
CA VAL A 84 3.37 5.17 7.36
C VAL A 84 1.88 5.28 7.03
N ALA A 85 1.06 4.29 7.39
CA ALA A 85 -0.39 4.30 7.21
C ALA A 85 -1.17 4.83 8.43
N ILE A 86 -0.55 4.83 9.64
CA ILE A 86 -1.22 5.20 10.90
C ILE A 86 -1.52 6.70 11.02
N GLU A 87 -0.77 7.56 10.32
CA GLU A 87 -1.11 8.97 10.16
C GLU A 87 -1.57 9.21 8.73
N PRO A 88 -2.83 8.86 8.39
CA PRO A 88 -3.40 9.26 7.12
C PRO A 88 -3.59 10.78 7.16
N ASP A 89 -2.56 11.53 6.74
CA ASP A 89 -2.89 12.75 6.04
C ASP A 89 -3.77 12.31 4.86
N TRP A 90 -4.93 12.91 4.72
CA TRP A 90 -5.85 12.54 3.64
C TRP A 90 -5.26 12.84 2.24
N GLU A 91 -3.98 13.24 2.17
CA GLU A 91 -3.24 13.45 0.94
C GLU A 91 -2.87 12.14 0.24
N GLN A 92 -2.77 11.02 0.97
CA GLN A 92 -2.28 9.75 0.41
C GLN A 92 -3.09 8.54 0.88
N VAL A 93 -4.15 8.21 0.13
CA VAL A 93 -5.00 7.04 0.37
C VAL A 93 -4.82 6.03 -0.77
N MET A 94 -4.43 4.79 -0.44
CA MET A 94 -4.43 3.67 -1.38
C MET A 94 -5.78 2.94 -1.26
N VAL A 95 -6.67 3.14 -2.24
CA VAL A 95 -7.97 2.45 -2.29
C VAL A 95 -7.85 1.22 -3.17
N ASP A 96 -8.02 0.03 -2.61
CA ASP A 96 -8.25 -1.19 -3.39
C ASP A 96 -9.76 -1.44 -3.48
N ALA A 97 -10.27 -1.69 -4.70
CA ALA A 97 -11.67 -1.97 -4.95
C ALA A 97 -11.80 -3.32 -5.63
N THR A 98 -12.52 -4.24 -5.00
CA THR A 98 -12.88 -5.53 -5.59
C THR A 98 -14.32 -5.48 -6.10
N ILE A 99 -14.49 -5.64 -7.41
CA ILE A 99 -15.82 -5.73 -8.04
C ILE A 99 -16.13 -7.22 -8.27
N VAL A 100 -17.08 -7.76 -7.51
CA VAL A 100 -17.65 -9.08 -7.78
C VAL A 100 -18.92 -8.92 -8.61
N ARG A 101 -18.88 -9.38 -9.86
CA ARG A 101 -20.10 -9.46 -10.67
C ARG A 101 -20.97 -10.62 -10.16
N VAL A 102 -22.18 -10.29 -9.71
CA VAL A 102 -23.20 -11.28 -9.37
C VAL A 102 -23.67 -12.00 -10.63
N HIS A 103 -23.97 -13.31 -10.51
CA HIS A 103 -24.61 -14.10 -11.57
C HIS A 103 -25.88 -13.37 -12.04
N GLN A 104 -26.19 -13.39 -13.33
CA GLN A 104 -27.39 -12.73 -13.89
C GLN A 104 -28.73 -13.17 -13.25
N HIS A 105 -28.74 -14.27 -12.50
CA HIS A 105 -29.90 -14.78 -11.74
C HIS A 105 -29.84 -14.46 -10.24
N GLY A 106 -28.77 -13.84 -9.76
CA GLY A 106 -28.63 -13.36 -8.37
C GLY A 106 -29.06 -11.91 -8.18
N ALA A 107 -29.36 -11.17 -9.24
CA ALA A 107 -30.10 -9.93 -9.15
C ALA A 107 -31.56 -10.28 -8.77
N GLY A 108 -31.90 -10.12 -7.50
CA GLY A 108 -33.27 -10.35 -7.03
C GLY A 108 -34.30 -9.60 -7.88
N ALA A 109 -35.43 -10.24 -8.17
CA ALA A 109 -36.51 -9.62 -8.91
C ALA A 109 -37.00 -8.33 -8.22
N LYS A 110 -37.41 -7.33 -9.01
CA LYS A 110 -37.97 -6.08 -8.50
C LYS A 110 -39.35 -6.36 -7.86
N GLY A 111 -39.36 -6.69 -6.57
CA GLY A 111 -40.57 -7.00 -5.82
C GLY A 111 -40.25 -7.88 -4.61
N GLY A 112 -40.02 -7.24 -3.45
CA GLY A 112 -40.02 -7.95 -2.18
C GLY A 112 -41.36 -8.67 -1.95
N ARG A 113 -41.39 -9.66 -1.04
CA ARG A 113 -42.61 -10.36 -0.64
C ARG A 113 -43.69 -9.32 -0.32
N ILE A 114 -44.78 -9.32 -1.07
CA ILE A 114 -46.01 -8.66 -0.63
C ILE A 114 -46.60 -9.60 0.41
N ASP A 115 -46.52 -9.20 1.67
CA ASP A 115 -47.12 -9.88 2.80
C ASP A 115 -48.62 -10.01 2.51
N ARG A 116 -49.07 -11.21 2.14
CA ARG A 116 -50.50 -11.54 2.16
C ARG A 116 -50.83 -12.04 3.57
N PRO A 117 -51.76 -11.39 4.30
CA PRO A 117 -52.21 -11.91 5.58
C PRO A 117 -52.91 -13.25 5.34
N SER A 118 -52.44 -14.29 6.01
CA SER A 118 -53.08 -15.60 6.00
C SER A 118 -54.32 -15.57 6.88
N GLY A 119 -55.48 -15.23 6.31
CA GLY A 119 -56.75 -15.41 6.99
C GLY A 119 -57.79 -14.36 6.64
N VAL A 120 -58.54 -14.59 5.57
CA VAL A 120 -59.93 -14.14 5.51
C VAL A 120 -60.72 -15.28 4.89
N ARG A 121 -61.57 -15.93 5.68
CA ARG A 121 -62.56 -16.90 5.22
C ARG A 121 -63.79 -16.08 4.83
N ALA A 122 -64.18 -16.12 3.56
CA ALA A 122 -65.42 -15.47 3.12
C ALA A 122 -66.61 -16.23 3.69
N GLU A 123 -67.53 -15.49 4.30
CA GLU A 123 -68.84 -15.95 4.74
C GLU A 123 -69.78 -15.88 3.53
N ASP A 124 -70.45 -16.99 3.22
CA ASP A 124 -71.87 -17.14 2.83
C ASP A 124 -72.14 -18.61 2.47
#